data_AF-A0A1B0C155-F1
#
_entry.id   AF-A0A1B0C155-F1
#
_cell.length_a   1.000
_cell.length_b   1.000
_cell.length_c   1.000
_cell.angle_alpha   90.00
_cell.angle_beta   90.00
_cell.angle_gamma   90.00
#
_symmetry.space_group_name_H-M   'P 1'
#
loop_
_entity.id
_entity.type
_entity.pdbx_description
1 polymer ?
#
loop_
_entity_poly.entity_id
_entity_poly.type
_entity_poly.pdbx_seq_one_letter_code
_entity_poly.pdbx_strand_id
1 'polypeptide(L)'
;MQNILKSIGSGVIFGNKIKQLFDIAKIKGFAIPAINCIGTDSINASLEAASKLRAPIIIQFSYSGSSFIAGKKINSIRGSVLGAISGALHVHNVAKDYNIPVILHTDHCSKKMLPWIDALIIEGKKHFQKTGIPLFSSHMIDLSAENLKENINISSMYLTNISPLNMMLEIELGCTGGEEDASFGNCHGVYRFGNIKLKPEILKFSQQCVAKKFGLPHNPLNLVFHGGSGSDIKDIKRAIKYGIVKINIDTDTQWATWKGILDFYKKNKNYLYTQLGNPEGSDSPNKKFYDPRNWLRCAQLSMIDKLEAIFYHLNSVNIL
;
A
#
# COMPACT_ATOMS: atom_id res chain seq x y z
N MET A 1 7.67 -18.03 20.95
CA MET A 1 7.36 -17.37 19.67
C MET A 1 8.29 -16.17 19.53
N GLN A 2 9.14 -16.12 18.50
CA GLN A 2 10.04 -14.97 18.30
C GLN A 2 9.19 -13.71 18.10
N ASN A 3 9.44 -12.68 18.91
CA ASN A 3 8.80 -11.37 18.80
C ASN A 3 9.32 -10.73 17.50
N ILE A 4 8.45 -10.56 16.49
CA ILE A 4 8.83 -10.07 15.16
C ILE A 4 9.44 -8.67 15.29
N LEU A 5 8.89 -7.86 16.20
CA LEU A 5 9.39 -6.52 16.46
C LEU A 5 10.83 -6.52 16.99
N LYS A 6 11.20 -7.50 17.84
CA LYS A 6 12.59 -7.64 18.32
C LYS A 6 13.57 -7.97 17.20
N SER A 7 13.16 -8.76 16.20
CA SER A 7 14.05 -9.12 15.08
C SER A 7 14.08 -8.08 13.96
N ILE A 8 12.95 -7.44 13.65
CA ILE A 8 12.78 -6.57 12.48
C ILE A 8 12.95 -5.08 12.85
N GLY A 9 12.51 -4.70 14.05
CA GLY A 9 12.50 -3.31 14.52
C GLY A 9 11.29 -2.51 14.04
N SER A 10 11.14 -1.29 14.58
CA SER A 10 10.08 -0.33 14.22
C SER A 10 10.56 0.71 13.21
N GLY A 11 9.61 1.41 12.59
CA GLY A 11 9.86 2.40 11.54
C GLY A 11 10.01 1.78 10.16
N VAL A 12 10.56 2.55 9.21
CA VAL A 12 10.72 2.09 7.83
C VAL A 12 11.82 1.01 7.75
N ILE A 13 11.52 -0.12 7.13
CA ILE A 13 12.42 -1.27 7.00
C ILE A 13 12.88 -1.51 5.56
N PHE A 14 14.03 -2.17 5.40
CA PHE A 14 14.73 -2.32 4.12
C PHE A 14 15.36 -3.71 3.97
N GLY A 15 15.63 -4.12 2.73
CA GLY A 15 16.48 -5.27 2.41
C GLY A 15 16.12 -6.57 3.14
N ASN A 16 17.11 -7.14 3.82
CA ASN A 16 16.98 -8.41 4.53
C ASN A 16 15.87 -8.42 5.60
N LYS A 17 15.54 -7.28 6.20
CA LYS A 17 14.41 -7.18 7.15
C LYS A 17 13.07 -7.43 6.47
N ILE A 18 12.92 -6.95 5.22
CA ILE A 18 11.71 -7.20 4.42
C ILE A 18 11.66 -8.67 4.01
N LYS A 19 12.79 -9.25 3.56
CA LYS A 19 12.86 -10.68 3.22
C LYS A 19 12.45 -11.55 4.41
N GLN A 20 13.00 -11.27 5.58
CA GLN A 20 12.63 -11.95 6.82
C GLN A 20 11.15 -11.79 7.14
N LEU A 21 10.58 -10.58 6.99
CA LEU A 21 9.17 -10.35 7.22
C LEU A 21 8.28 -11.17 6.28
N PHE A 22 8.61 -11.23 4.98
CA PHE A 22 7.89 -12.01 3.98
C PHE A 22 8.01 -13.51 4.22
N ASP A 23 9.18 -14.01 4.67
CA ASP A 23 9.33 -15.41 5.04
C ASP A 23 8.47 -15.75 6.27
N ILE A 24 8.43 -14.87 7.28
CA ILE A 24 7.54 -15.04 8.43
C ILE A 24 6.06 -14.99 7.98
N ALA A 25 5.71 -14.11 7.04
CA ALA A 25 4.36 -14.02 6.47
C ALA A 25 3.92 -15.34 5.82
N LYS A 26 4.79 -15.94 4.98
CA LYS A 26 4.52 -17.23 4.35
C LYS A 26 4.43 -18.38 5.37
N ILE A 27 5.33 -18.41 6.36
CA ILE A 27 5.34 -19.47 7.40
C ILE A 27 4.10 -19.39 8.30
N LYS A 28 3.74 -18.18 8.74
CA LYS A 28 2.59 -17.96 9.64
C LYS A 28 1.25 -17.83 8.90
N GLY A 29 1.26 -17.75 7.57
CA GLY A 29 0.05 -17.69 6.75
C GLY A 29 -0.72 -16.38 6.88
N PHE A 30 -0.01 -15.24 6.79
CA PHE A 30 -0.62 -13.90 6.70
C PHE A 30 -0.08 -13.13 5.50
N ALA A 31 -0.81 -12.08 5.12
CA ALA A 31 -0.32 -11.08 4.16
C ALA A 31 -0.36 -9.67 4.78
N ILE A 32 0.48 -8.79 4.25
CA ILE A 32 0.63 -7.42 4.72
C ILE A 32 -0.24 -6.53 3.84
N PRO A 33 -1.15 -5.73 4.41
CA PRO A 33 -1.92 -4.78 3.63
C PRO A 33 -1.01 -3.67 3.11
N ALA A 34 -1.15 -3.33 1.83
CA ALA A 34 -0.49 -2.21 1.19
C ALA A 34 -1.49 -1.12 0.84
N ILE A 35 -1.42 -0.01 1.56
CA ILE A 35 -2.43 1.04 1.53
C ILE A 35 -1.96 2.20 0.67
N ASN A 36 -2.71 2.49 -0.38
CA ASN A 36 -2.49 3.71 -1.17
C ASN A 36 -2.83 4.93 -0.32
N CYS A 37 -1.86 5.84 -0.19
CA CYS A 37 -2.01 7.07 0.57
C CYS A 37 -1.89 8.30 -0.34
N ILE A 38 -2.58 9.38 0.05
CA ILE A 38 -2.64 10.65 -0.71
C ILE A 38 -2.29 11.87 0.15
N GLY A 39 -1.88 11.68 1.40
CA GLY A 39 -1.57 12.78 2.31
C GLY A 39 -1.38 12.30 3.73
N THR A 40 -1.04 13.23 4.62
CA THR A 40 -0.75 12.96 6.03
C THR A 40 -1.92 12.25 6.72
N ASP A 41 -3.18 12.62 6.44
CA ASP A 41 -4.35 11.99 7.05
C ASP A 41 -4.44 10.48 6.73
N SER A 42 -4.34 10.12 5.44
CA SER A 42 -4.37 8.71 5.01
C SER A 42 -3.15 7.91 5.51
N ILE A 43 -1.97 8.53 5.56
CA ILE A 43 -0.75 7.91 6.10
C ILE A 43 -0.94 7.63 7.59
N ASN A 44 -1.35 8.63 8.36
CA ASN A 44 -1.50 8.54 9.81
C ASN A 44 -2.59 7.52 10.19
N ALA A 45 -3.74 7.54 9.50
CA ALA A 45 -4.79 6.54 9.73
C ALA A 45 -4.30 5.11 9.50
N SER A 46 -3.50 4.89 8.45
CA SER A 46 -2.93 3.59 8.13
C SER A 46 -1.93 3.12 9.19
N LEU A 47 -1.03 4.00 9.62
CA LEU A 47 -0.06 3.71 10.68
C LEU A 47 -0.74 3.45 12.03
N GLU A 48 -1.78 4.22 12.35
CA GLU A 48 -2.57 4.05 13.58
C GLU A 48 -3.29 2.70 13.61
N ALA A 49 -3.95 2.31 12.52
CA ALA A 49 -4.62 1.01 12.42
C ALA A 49 -3.63 -0.15 12.63
N ALA A 50 -2.48 -0.10 11.95
CA ALA A 50 -1.45 -1.13 12.08
C ALA A 50 -0.85 -1.19 13.49
N SER A 51 -0.62 -0.04 14.12
CA SER A 51 -0.14 0.07 15.50
C SER A 51 -1.13 -0.52 16.50
N LYS A 52 -2.41 -0.14 16.39
CA LYS A 52 -3.51 -0.67 17.22
C LYS A 52 -3.60 -2.20 17.16
N LEU A 53 -3.35 -2.78 15.98
CA LEU A 53 -3.41 -4.22 15.75
C LEU A 53 -2.09 -4.94 15.95
N ARG A 54 -1.02 -4.22 16.31
CA ARG A 54 0.34 -4.76 16.45
C ARG A 54 0.72 -5.59 15.21
N ALA A 55 0.63 -4.94 14.05
CA ALA A 55 0.85 -5.55 12.75
C ALA A 55 1.78 -4.69 11.88
N PRO A 56 2.59 -5.31 11.00
CA PRO A 56 3.33 -4.61 9.96
C PRO A 56 2.39 -4.06 8.90
N ILE A 57 2.80 -3.01 8.20
CA ILE A 57 2.02 -2.40 7.12
C ILE A 57 2.93 -1.96 5.96
N ILE A 58 2.38 -1.92 4.75
CA ILE A 58 2.99 -1.25 3.61
C ILE A 58 2.24 0.07 3.37
N ILE A 59 2.96 1.19 3.36
CA ILE A 59 2.45 2.48 2.87
C ILE A 59 2.92 2.63 1.44
N GLN A 60 1.99 2.81 0.50
CA GLN A 60 2.33 2.97 -0.90
C GLN A 60 1.76 4.26 -1.50
N PHE A 61 2.51 4.84 -2.45
CA PHE A 61 2.05 5.98 -3.23
C PHE A 61 1.95 5.60 -4.69
N SER A 62 0.77 5.81 -5.29
CA SER A 62 0.63 5.78 -6.75
C SER A 62 1.19 7.05 -7.37
N TYR A 63 1.41 7.05 -8.68
CA TYR A 63 1.84 8.24 -9.41
C TYR A 63 0.92 9.44 -9.15
N SER A 64 -0.40 9.22 -9.22
CA SER A 64 -1.42 10.27 -9.00
C SER A 64 -1.58 10.64 -7.52
N GLY A 65 -1.49 9.68 -6.59
CA GLY A 65 -1.49 9.95 -5.16
C GLY A 65 -0.30 10.81 -4.74
N SER A 66 0.87 10.53 -5.31
CA SER A 66 2.07 11.34 -5.13
C SER A 66 1.87 12.76 -5.67
N SER A 67 1.33 12.91 -6.87
CA SER A 67 1.00 14.23 -7.42
C SER A 67 0.01 15.00 -6.53
N PHE A 68 -0.95 14.31 -5.91
CA PHE A 68 -1.90 14.93 -4.98
C PHE A 68 -1.21 15.46 -3.72
N ILE A 69 -0.24 14.71 -3.14
CA ILE A 69 0.55 15.15 -1.98
C ILE A 69 1.31 16.44 -2.28
N ALA A 70 1.87 16.59 -3.48
CA ALA A 70 2.56 17.81 -3.90
C ALA A 70 1.60 18.99 -4.16
N GLY A 71 0.30 18.71 -4.26
CA GLY A 71 -0.73 19.67 -4.67
C GLY A 71 -0.89 19.73 -6.19
N LYS A 72 -2.15 19.72 -6.65
CA LYS A 72 -2.53 19.65 -8.07
C LYS A 72 -2.02 20.81 -8.94
N LYS A 73 -1.54 21.91 -8.35
CA LYS A 73 -0.91 23.01 -9.09
C LYS A 73 0.39 22.57 -9.76
N ILE A 74 1.13 21.61 -9.18
CA ILE A 74 2.35 21.06 -9.74
C ILE A 74 1.99 19.87 -10.67
N ASN A 75 1.26 20.16 -11.75
CA ASN A 75 0.75 19.14 -12.67
C ASN A 75 1.82 18.67 -13.68
N SER A 76 2.84 17.98 -13.17
CA SER A 76 3.93 17.41 -13.97
C SER A 76 4.53 16.20 -13.23
N ILE A 77 5.42 15.46 -13.89
CA ILE A 77 6.22 14.39 -13.24
C ILE A 77 6.93 14.93 -11.99
N ARG A 78 7.38 16.20 -12.01
CA ARG A 78 7.97 16.84 -10.83
C ARG A 78 7.02 16.86 -9.63
N GLY A 79 5.72 17.02 -9.83
CA GLY A 79 4.72 16.93 -8.75
C GLY A 79 4.70 15.53 -8.13
N SER A 80 4.64 14.49 -8.96
CA SER A 80 4.67 13.10 -8.48
C SER A 80 5.99 12.74 -7.78
N VAL A 81 7.13 13.26 -8.25
CA VAL A 81 8.43 13.08 -7.58
C VAL A 81 8.43 13.78 -6.21
N LEU A 82 8.10 15.08 -6.16
CA LEU A 82 8.11 15.86 -4.93
C LEU A 82 7.14 15.33 -3.89
N GLY A 83 5.94 14.93 -4.30
CA GLY A 83 4.92 14.44 -3.38
C GLY A 83 5.25 13.05 -2.83
N ALA A 84 5.81 12.16 -3.66
CA ALA A 84 6.32 10.87 -3.18
C ALA A 84 7.44 11.06 -2.14
N ILE A 85 8.40 11.96 -2.40
CA ILE A 85 9.48 12.30 -1.45
C ILE A 85 8.90 12.90 -0.16
N SER A 86 7.96 13.85 -0.27
CA SER A 86 7.31 14.49 0.88
C SER A 86 6.58 13.46 1.74
N GLY A 87 5.77 12.60 1.12
CA GLY A 87 5.08 11.50 1.81
C GLY A 87 6.05 10.52 2.45
N ALA A 88 7.14 10.16 1.76
CA ALA A 88 8.18 9.27 2.29
C ALA A 88 8.85 9.84 3.54
N LEU A 89 9.26 11.11 3.50
CA LEU A 89 9.88 11.78 4.63
C LEU A 89 8.91 11.91 5.81
N HIS A 90 7.63 12.17 5.56
CA HIS A 90 6.61 12.15 6.61
C HIS A 90 6.53 10.78 7.29
N VAL A 91 6.46 9.69 6.51
CA VAL A 91 6.46 8.31 7.05
C VAL A 91 7.71 8.04 7.88
N HIS A 92 8.91 8.38 7.37
CA HIS A 92 10.17 8.23 8.12
C HIS A 92 10.16 8.96 9.46
N ASN A 93 9.59 10.17 9.49
CA ASN A 93 9.55 11.00 10.68
C ASN A 93 8.63 10.43 11.77
N VAL A 94 7.47 9.87 11.39
CA VAL A 94 6.45 9.47 12.38
C VAL A 94 6.40 7.97 12.66
N ALA A 95 6.76 7.10 11.70
CA ALA A 95 6.53 5.65 11.80
C ALA A 95 7.22 4.97 12.98
N LYS A 96 8.34 5.51 13.47
CA LYS A 96 9.06 4.96 14.63
C LYS A 96 8.22 5.00 15.91
N ASP A 97 7.44 6.07 16.08
CA ASP A 97 6.61 6.28 17.28
C ASP A 97 5.33 5.42 17.26
N TYR A 98 4.93 4.92 16.09
CA TYR A 98 3.86 3.93 15.97
C TYR A 98 4.30 2.52 16.39
N ASN A 99 5.59 2.28 16.66
CA ASN A 99 6.13 1.00 17.14
C ASN A 99 5.80 -0.23 16.26
N ILE A 100 5.79 -0.03 14.95
CA ILE A 100 5.52 -1.07 13.94
C ILE A 100 6.58 -1.06 12.83
N PRO A 101 6.85 -2.20 12.17
CA PRO A 101 7.60 -2.23 10.92
C PRO A 101 6.74 -1.68 9.77
N VAL A 102 7.30 -0.75 9.00
CA VAL A 102 6.65 -0.14 7.83
C VAL A 102 7.50 -0.40 6.60
N ILE A 103 6.89 -0.95 5.55
CA ILE A 103 7.51 -0.98 4.21
C ILE A 103 6.97 0.23 3.45
N LEU A 104 7.86 1.04 2.91
CA LEU A 104 7.50 2.23 2.15
C LEU A 104 7.70 1.98 0.66
N HIS A 105 6.62 2.11 -0.12
CA HIS A 105 6.54 1.59 -1.48
C HIS A 105 5.99 2.63 -2.47
N THR A 106 6.24 2.42 -3.76
CA THR A 106 5.52 3.11 -4.83
C THR A 106 4.78 2.10 -5.69
N ASP A 107 3.53 2.39 -5.98
CA ASP A 107 2.60 1.54 -6.73
C ASP A 107 2.87 1.61 -8.25
N HIS A 108 1.99 1.00 -9.06
CA HIS A 108 2.10 0.85 -10.52
C HIS A 108 2.83 1.99 -11.25
N CYS A 109 3.93 1.62 -11.93
CA CYS A 109 4.67 2.49 -12.83
C CYS A 109 4.79 1.84 -14.22
N SER A 110 3.96 2.30 -15.16
CA SER A 110 4.03 1.86 -16.55
C SER A 110 5.26 2.40 -17.27
N LYS A 111 5.56 1.87 -18.45
CA LYS A 111 6.70 2.28 -19.29
C LYS A 111 6.77 3.79 -19.51
N LYS A 112 5.62 4.43 -19.74
CA LYS A 112 5.52 5.89 -19.96
C LYS A 112 5.83 6.70 -18.68
N MET A 113 5.67 6.09 -17.51
CA MET A 113 5.86 6.72 -16.21
C MET A 113 7.25 6.44 -15.61
N LEU A 114 8.09 5.62 -16.25
CA LEU A 114 9.45 5.31 -15.78
C LEU A 114 10.30 6.53 -15.36
N PRO A 115 10.22 7.71 -16.04
CA PRO A 115 10.95 8.88 -15.58
C PRO A 115 10.64 9.33 -14.14
N TRP A 116 9.47 8.97 -13.60
CA TRP A 116 9.13 9.17 -12.19
C TRP A 116 9.99 8.31 -11.27
N ILE A 117 10.11 7.01 -11.56
CA ILE A 117 10.93 6.08 -10.78
C ILE A 117 12.41 6.41 -10.95
N ASP A 118 12.85 6.80 -12.15
CA ASP A 118 14.24 7.25 -12.37
C ASP A 118 14.61 8.41 -11.45
N ALA A 119 13.74 9.42 -11.39
CA ALA A 119 13.95 10.57 -10.51
C ALA A 119 13.93 10.17 -9.02
N LEU A 120 13.03 9.26 -8.61
CA LEU A 120 13.00 8.76 -7.24
C LEU A 120 14.24 7.94 -6.87
N ILE A 121 14.81 7.18 -7.81
CA ILE A 121 16.07 6.46 -7.59
C ILE A 121 17.23 7.44 -7.44
N ILE A 122 17.27 8.52 -8.25
CA ILE A 122 18.28 9.58 -8.12
C ILE A 122 18.23 10.21 -6.73
N GLU A 123 17.04 10.60 -6.26
CA GLU A 123 16.86 11.17 -4.93
C GLU A 123 17.11 10.13 -3.82
N GLY A 124 16.75 8.88 -4.05
CA GLY A 124 17.06 7.75 -3.17
C GLY A 124 18.56 7.53 -2.99
N LYS A 125 19.36 7.63 -4.07
CA LYS A 125 20.83 7.57 -4.02
C LYS A 125 21.41 8.72 -3.18
N LYS A 126 20.92 9.95 -3.38
CA LYS A 126 21.34 11.12 -2.58
C LYS A 126 21.00 10.93 -1.09
N HIS A 127 19.79 10.44 -0.81
CA HIS A 127 19.36 10.16 0.55
C HIS A 127 20.25 9.09 1.19
N PHE A 128 20.49 7.97 0.49
CA PHE A 128 21.34 6.88 0.96
C PHE A 128 22.78 7.33 1.24
N GLN A 129 23.37 8.16 0.37
CA GLN A 129 24.70 8.74 0.60
C GLN A 129 24.75 9.59 1.87
N LYS A 130 23.66 10.30 2.20
CA LYS A 130 23.59 11.20 3.36
C LYS A 130 23.27 10.48 4.66
N THR A 131 22.41 9.46 4.63
CA THR A 131 21.82 8.86 5.83
C THR A 131 22.23 7.40 6.05
N GLY A 132 22.83 6.76 5.06
CA GLY A 132 23.12 5.32 5.07
C GLY A 132 21.88 4.42 4.94
N ILE A 133 20.68 5.00 4.75
CA ILE A 133 19.42 4.26 4.56
C ILE A 133 18.69 4.71 3.29
N PRO A 134 17.86 3.86 2.68
CA PRO A 134 17.15 4.20 1.46
C PRO A 134 15.95 5.11 1.76
N LEU A 135 15.54 5.92 0.78
CA LEU A 135 14.32 6.72 0.93
C LEU A 135 13.07 5.83 0.89
N PHE A 136 13.01 4.90 -0.06
CA PHE A 136 11.93 3.93 -0.22
C PHE A 136 12.43 2.51 0.07
N SER A 137 11.54 1.66 0.60
CA SER A 137 11.80 0.24 0.80
C SER A 137 11.80 -0.53 -0.52
N SER A 138 10.89 -0.16 -1.42
CA SER A 138 10.72 -0.80 -2.72
C SER A 138 10.00 0.09 -3.72
N HIS A 139 10.15 -0.23 -5.01
CA HIS A 139 9.38 0.37 -6.10
C HIS A 139 8.68 -0.73 -6.89
N MET A 140 7.52 -0.41 -7.48
CA MET A 140 6.86 -1.25 -8.47
C MET A 140 7.12 -0.74 -9.88
N ILE A 141 7.40 -1.65 -10.80
CA ILE A 141 7.38 -1.41 -12.24
C ILE A 141 6.35 -2.36 -12.86
N ASP A 142 5.40 -1.77 -13.58
CA ASP A 142 4.31 -2.49 -14.23
C ASP A 142 4.50 -2.40 -15.75
N LEU A 143 5.15 -3.41 -16.32
CA LEU A 143 5.34 -3.55 -17.76
C LEU A 143 4.53 -4.74 -18.28
N SER A 144 3.42 -5.06 -17.62
CA SER A 144 2.52 -6.16 -17.98
C SER A 144 1.87 -5.96 -19.35
N ALA A 145 1.83 -4.72 -19.86
CA ALA A 145 1.39 -4.38 -21.20
C ALA A 145 2.47 -4.56 -22.29
N GLU A 146 3.71 -4.82 -21.89
CA GLU A 146 4.81 -5.09 -22.81
C GLU A 146 5.00 -6.61 -22.94
N ASN A 147 5.71 -7.05 -23.98
CA ASN A 147 6.04 -8.47 -24.09
C ASN A 147 6.94 -8.91 -22.91
N LEU A 148 6.82 -10.17 -22.50
CA LEU A 148 7.50 -10.69 -21.31
C LEU A 148 9.03 -10.47 -21.34
N LYS A 149 9.68 -10.66 -22.49
CA LYS A 149 11.12 -10.50 -22.62
C LYS A 149 11.55 -9.05 -22.33
N GLU A 150 10.84 -8.10 -22.90
CA GLU A 150 11.07 -6.68 -22.68
C GLU A 150 10.81 -6.27 -21.23
N ASN A 151 9.68 -6.71 -20.65
CA ASN A 151 9.35 -6.48 -19.25
C ASN A 151 10.49 -6.96 -18.33
N ILE A 152 10.92 -8.21 -18.48
CA ILE A 152 12.00 -8.79 -17.65
C ILE A 152 13.33 -8.07 -17.87
N ASN A 153 13.68 -7.70 -19.12
CA ASN A 153 14.91 -6.98 -19.41
C ASN A 153 14.96 -5.63 -18.71
N ILE A 154 13.91 -4.82 -18.83
CA ILE A 154 13.84 -3.50 -18.20
C ILE A 154 13.81 -3.67 -16.67
N SER A 155 12.97 -4.56 -16.15
CA SER A 155 12.90 -4.85 -14.71
C SER A 155 14.24 -5.26 -14.12
N SER A 156 15.03 -6.09 -14.83
CA SER A 156 16.37 -6.50 -14.40
C SER A 156 17.35 -5.32 -14.32
N MET A 157 17.29 -4.38 -15.27
CA MET A 157 18.09 -3.16 -15.23
C MET A 157 17.76 -2.30 -14.00
N TYR A 158 16.47 -2.11 -13.69
CA TYR A 158 16.04 -1.38 -12.50
C TYR A 158 16.45 -2.09 -11.21
N LEU A 159 16.27 -3.42 -11.13
CA LEU A 159 16.70 -4.20 -9.98
C LEU A 159 18.21 -4.04 -9.72
N THR A 160 19.03 -4.07 -10.77
CA THR A 160 20.48 -3.84 -10.68
C THR A 160 20.80 -2.45 -10.13
N ASN A 161 20.03 -1.44 -10.52
CA ASN A 161 20.24 -0.06 -10.08
C ASN A 161 19.84 0.19 -8.62
N ILE A 162 18.84 -0.50 -8.10
CA ILE A 162 18.30 -0.27 -6.74
C ILE A 162 18.81 -1.28 -5.70
N SER A 163 19.30 -2.45 -6.11
CA SER A 163 19.84 -3.47 -5.18
C SER A 163 21.01 -2.96 -4.32
N PRO A 164 21.97 -2.15 -4.83
CA PRO A 164 23.03 -1.55 -4.01
C PRO A 164 22.51 -0.60 -2.94
N LEU A 165 21.29 -0.07 -3.10
CA LEU A 165 20.60 0.75 -2.12
C LEU A 165 19.78 -0.11 -1.14
N ASN A 166 19.93 -1.44 -1.13
CA ASN A 166 19.17 -2.32 -0.23
C ASN A 166 17.63 -2.23 -0.40
N MET A 167 17.18 -1.88 -1.61
CA MET A 167 15.77 -1.78 -1.99
C MET A 167 15.29 -3.06 -2.70
N MET A 168 13.97 -3.27 -2.74
CA MET A 168 13.35 -4.34 -3.52
C MET A 168 12.60 -3.80 -4.74
N LEU A 169 12.47 -4.64 -5.78
CA LEU A 169 11.63 -4.35 -6.94
C LEU A 169 10.41 -5.27 -6.92
N GLU A 170 9.24 -4.69 -7.06
CA GLU A 170 8.00 -5.40 -7.40
C GLU A 170 7.78 -5.29 -8.91
N ILE A 171 7.42 -6.40 -9.56
CA ILE A 171 7.15 -6.43 -10.99
C ILE A 171 5.78 -7.06 -11.23
N GLU A 172 5.12 -6.66 -12.30
CA GLU A 172 3.87 -7.26 -12.73
C GLU A 172 4.04 -8.04 -14.03
N LEU A 173 3.49 -9.25 -14.05
CA LEU A 173 3.43 -10.10 -15.23
C LEU A 173 1.98 -10.16 -15.68
N GLY A 174 1.74 -9.87 -16.96
CA GLY A 174 0.41 -9.85 -17.57
C GLY A 174 0.51 -10.07 -19.08
N CYS A 175 -0.62 -10.42 -19.69
CA CYS A 175 -0.78 -10.52 -21.13
C CYS A 175 -1.79 -9.45 -21.54
N THR A 176 -1.35 -8.40 -22.23
CA THR A 176 -2.27 -7.57 -23.02
C THR A 176 -2.55 -8.26 -24.35
N GLY A 177 -3.50 -9.19 -24.36
CA GLY A 177 -4.00 -9.81 -25.59
C GLY A 177 -4.84 -11.05 -25.36
N GLY A 178 -6.16 -10.94 -25.54
CA GLY A 178 -7.10 -12.06 -25.58
C GLY A 178 -7.62 -12.54 -24.21
N GLU A 179 -8.73 -13.27 -24.22
CA GLU A 179 -9.48 -13.77 -23.05
C GLU A 179 -8.72 -14.74 -22.13
N GLU A 180 -7.39 -14.85 -22.22
CA GLU A 180 -6.59 -15.75 -21.40
C GLU A 180 -5.36 -15.07 -20.75
N ASP A 181 -5.36 -15.12 -19.42
CA ASP A 181 -4.24 -15.39 -18.50
C ASP A 181 -2.94 -14.56 -18.58
N ALA A 182 -2.75 -13.77 -17.51
CA ALA A 182 -1.52 -13.68 -16.69
C ALA A 182 -1.76 -12.83 -15.41
N SER A 183 -2.82 -12.02 -15.40
CA SER A 183 -3.59 -11.70 -14.18
C SER A 183 -4.32 -12.97 -13.74
N PHE A 184 -4.34 -13.31 -12.44
CA PHE A 184 -5.12 -14.45 -11.94
C PHE A 184 -6.62 -14.12 -11.84
N GLY A 185 -7.10 -13.23 -12.71
CA GLY A 185 -8.45 -12.70 -12.75
C GLY A 185 -8.65 -11.44 -11.89
N ASN A 186 -7.62 -10.89 -11.26
CA ASN A 186 -7.77 -9.73 -10.39
C ASN A 186 -7.95 -8.44 -11.21
N CYS A 187 -8.86 -7.56 -10.76
CA CYS A 187 -9.11 -6.24 -11.36
C CYS A 187 -9.03 -5.14 -10.30
N HIS A 188 -8.68 -3.93 -10.72
CA HIS A 188 -8.60 -2.77 -9.83
C HIS A 188 -9.97 -2.15 -9.58
N GLY A 189 -10.36 -2.02 -8.30
CA GLY A 189 -11.61 -1.37 -7.89
C GLY A 189 -12.68 -2.35 -7.40
N VAL A 190 -13.86 -1.83 -7.06
CA VAL A 190 -15.00 -2.63 -6.60
C VAL A 190 -15.98 -2.82 -7.76
N TYR A 191 -16.18 -4.07 -8.17
CA TYR A 191 -17.10 -4.45 -9.25
C TYR A 191 -18.35 -5.13 -8.68
N ARG A 192 -19.40 -5.26 -9.51
CA ARG A 192 -20.58 -6.05 -9.15
C ARG A 192 -20.16 -7.49 -8.86
N PHE A 193 -20.69 -8.03 -7.75
CA PHE A 193 -20.54 -9.43 -7.36
C PHE A 193 -20.82 -10.36 -8.55
N GLY A 194 -19.86 -11.22 -8.91
CA GLY A 194 -19.98 -12.22 -9.97
C GLY A 194 -19.25 -11.92 -11.29
N ASN A 195 -18.75 -10.70 -11.52
CA ASN A 195 -18.04 -10.37 -12.78
C ASN A 195 -16.54 -10.69 -12.77
N ILE A 196 -15.96 -10.98 -11.60
CA ILE A 196 -14.54 -11.32 -11.47
C ILE A 196 -14.44 -12.74 -10.91
N LYS A 197 -13.88 -13.65 -11.71
CA LYS A 197 -13.56 -15.01 -11.29
C LYS A 197 -12.06 -15.09 -11.05
N LEU A 198 -11.65 -14.89 -9.80
CA LEU A 198 -10.28 -15.14 -9.40
C LEU A 198 -9.95 -16.63 -9.62
N LYS A 199 -8.74 -16.92 -10.09
CA LYS A 199 -8.18 -18.26 -10.22
C LYS A 199 -6.93 -18.41 -9.33
N PRO A 200 -7.05 -18.43 -7.98
CA PRO A 200 -5.89 -18.53 -7.08
C PRO A 200 -5.00 -19.75 -7.34
N GLU A 201 -5.52 -20.78 -8.00
CA GLU A 201 -4.80 -21.98 -8.40
C GLU A 201 -3.57 -21.66 -9.26
N ILE A 202 -3.60 -20.60 -10.07
CA ILE A 202 -2.44 -20.13 -10.86
C ILE A 202 -1.25 -19.85 -9.93
N LEU A 203 -1.49 -19.19 -8.79
CA LEU A 203 -0.45 -18.88 -7.80
C LEU A 203 0.19 -20.16 -7.26
N LYS A 204 -0.65 -21.16 -6.91
CA LYS A 204 -0.19 -22.47 -6.43
C LYS A 204 0.69 -23.17 -7.47
N PHE A 205 0.25 -23.19 -8.73
CA PHE A 205 1.00 -23.84 -9.80
C PHE A 205 2.33 -23.13 -10.08
N SER A 206 2.37 -21.80 -10.04
CA SER A 206 3.61 -21.03 -10.19
C SER A 206 4.62 -21.36 -9.09
N GLN A 207 4.17 -21.42 -7.83
CA GLN A 207 5.04 -21.81 -6.70
C GLN A 207 5.61 -23.23 -6.90
N GLN A 208 4.75 -24.20 -7.27
CA GLN A 208 5.15 -25.59 -7.50
C GLN A 208 6.12 -25.73 -8.68
N CYS A 209 5.87 -25.02 -9.77
CA CYS A 209 6.71 -25.04 -10.97
C CYS A 209 8.13 -24.54 -10.66
N VAL A 210 8.25 -23.39 -9.99
CA VAL A 210 9.54 -22.83 -9.59
C VAL A 210 10.25 -23.70 -8.57
N ALA A 211 9.53 -24.18 -7.54
CA ALA A 211 10.10 -25.06 -6.53
C ALA A 211 10.68 -26.34 -7.14
N LYS A 212 9.92 -26.99 -8.03
CA LYS A 212 10.36 -28.22 -8.70
C LYS A 212 11.53 -27.98 -9.66
N LYS A 213 11.48 -26.91 -10.46
CA LYS A 213 12.50 -26.63 -11.49
C LYS A 213 13.87 -26.31 -10.88
N PHE A 214 13.90 -25.64 -9.74
CA PHE A 214 15.14 -25.15 -9.12
C PHE A 214 15.49 -25.83 -7.79
N GLY A 215 14.74 -26.85 -7.37
CA GLY A 215 14.99 -27.55 -6.11
C GLY A 215 14.81 -26.67 -4.87
N LEU A 216 13.86 -25.72 -4.92
CA LEU A 216 13.64 -24.74 -3.85
C LEU A 216 12.58 -25.22 -2.84
N PRO A 217 12.56 -24.64 -1.62
CA PRO A 217 11.54 -24.92 -0.62
C PRO A 217 10.11 -24.56 -1.08
N HIS A 218 9.12 -24.95 -0.28
CA HIS A 218 7.72 -24.57 -0.50
C HIS A 218 7.53 -23.04 -0.51
N ASN A 219 6.69 -22.53 -1.43
CA ASN A 219 6.42 -21.12 -1.67
C ASN A 219 7.70 -20.25 -1.83
N PRO A 220 8.55 -20.55 -2.84
CA PRO A 220 9.79 -19.80 -3.03
C PRO A 220 9.57 -18.36 -3.51
N LEU A 221 8.42 -18.06 -4.13
CA LEU A 221 8.09 -16.72 -4.63
C LEU A 221 7.35 -15.89 -3.57
N ASN A 222 7.69 -14.61 -3.49
CA ASN A 222 6.91 -13.61 -2.77
C ASN A 222 5.90 -12.99 -3.72
N LEU A 223 4.64 -13.44 -3.66
CA LEU A 223 3.60 -13.01 -4.59
C LEU A 223 2.82 -11.81 -4.03
N VAL A 224 2.28 -10.99 -4.93
CA VAL A 224 1.50 -9.78 -4.62
C VAL A 224 0.10 -9.90 -5.21
N PHE A 225 -0.92 -9.49 -4.44
CA PHE A 225 -2.30 -9.43 -4.88
C PHE A 225 -2.68 -7.97 -5.16
N HIS A 226 -2.82 -7.62 -6.43
CA HIS A 226 -3.37 -6.31 -6.84
C HIS A 226 -4.91 -6.38 -6.88
N GLY A 227 -5.60 -5.32 -6.46
CA GLY A 227 -7.08 -5.30 -6.49
C GLY A 227 -7.75 -6.12 -5.37
N GLY A 228 -7.26 -6.03 -4.13
CA GLY A 228 -7.85 -6.77 -3.01
C GLY A 228 -9.22 -6.26 -2.55
N SER A 229 -9.60 -5.03 -2.89
CA SER A 229 -10.89 -4.44 -2.49
C SER A 229 -12.06 -5.19 -3.13
N GLY A 230 -13.04 -5.59 -2.32
CA GLY A 230 -14.24 -6.32 -2.80
C GLY A 230 -14.04 -7.80 -3.15
N SER A 231 -12.84 -8.36 -3.00
CA SER A 231 -12.59 -9.80 -3.22
C SER A 231 -13.24 -10.67 -2.14
N ASP A 232 -13.64 -11.90 -2.48
CA ASP A 232 -14.15 -12.87 -1.51
C ASP A 232 -13.05 -13.24 -0.49
N ILE A 233 -13.41 -13.25 0.79
CA ILE A 233 -12.52 -13.63 1.89
C ILE A 233 -11.92 -15.03 1.66
N LYS A 234 -12.69 -15.98 1.12
CA LYS A 234 -12.21 -17.33 0.81
C LYS A 234 -11.08 -17.32 -0.22
N ASP A 235 -11.15 -16.42 -1.20
CA ASP A 235 -10.12 -16.27 -2.22
C ASP A 235 -8.88 -15.60 -1.66
N ILE A 236 -9.05 -14.56 -0.83
CA ILE A 236 -7.95 -13.94 -0.08
C ILE A 236 -7.22 -14.99 0.76
N LYS A 237 -7.93 -15.78 1.57
CA LYS A 237 -7.33 -16.82 2.42
C LYS A 237 -6.61 -17.89 1.59
N ARG A 238 -7.17 -18.31 0.44
CA ARG A 238 -6.50 -19.23 -0.48
C ARG A 238 -5.24 -18.62 -1.07
N ALA A 239 -5.29 -17.37 -1.53
CA ALA A 239 -4.16 -16.69 -2.14
C ALA A 239 -2.99 -16.54 -1.14
N ILE A 240 -3.28 -16.22 0.13
CA ILE A 240 -2.28 -16.19 1.21
C ILE A 240 -1.60 -17.56 1.36
N LYS A 241 -2.36 -18.66 1.36
CA LYS A 241 -1.80 -20.02 1.43
C LYS A 241 -0.85 -20.33 0.27
N TYR A 242 -1.03 -19.68 -0.88
CA TYR A 242 -0.19 -19.83 -2.07
C TYR A 242 0.99 -18.85 -2.13
N GLY A 243 1.32 -18.20 -1.01
CA GLY A 243 2.51 -17.37 -0.87
C GLY A 243 2.31 -15.91 -1.27
N ILE A 244 1.07 -15.42 -1.27
CA ILE A 244 0.81 -13.98 -1.27
C ILE A 244 1.27 -13.39 0.06
N VAL A 245 2.15 -12.39 -0.01
CA VAL A 245 2.68 -11.69 1.17
C VAL A 245 2.24 -10.22 1.25
N LYS A 246 1.73 -9.67 0.14
CA LYS A 246 1.27 -8.28 0.01
C LYS A 246 -0.08 -8.25 -0.69
N ILE A 247 -1.04 -7.49 -0.17
CA ILE A 247 -2.33 -7.24 -0.84
C ILE A 247 -2.57 -5.73 -0.92
N ASN A 248 -2.75 -5.22 -2.14
CA ASN A 248 -3.03 -3.81 -2.38
C ASN A 248 -4.49 -3.49 -2.03
N ILE A 249 -4.69 -2.43 -1.27
CA ILE A 249 -5.98 -1.90 -0.84
C ILE A 249 -6.00 -0.40 -1.12
N ASP A 250 -7.03 0.05 -1.83
CA ASP A 250 -7.21 1.46 -2.14
C ASP A 250 -8.69 1.86 -2.09
N THR A 251 -9.52 1.31 -2.98
CA THR A 251 -10.93 1.70 -3.12
C THR A 251 -11.73 1.53 -1.84
N ASP A 252 -11.51 0.43 -1.10
CA ASP A 252 -12.17 0.18 0.19
C ASP A 252 -11.84 1.26 1.23
N THR A 253 -10.59 1.72 1.29
CA THR A 253 -10.14 2.78 2.21
C THR A 253 -10.57 4.17 1.76
N GLN A 254 -10.63 4.43 0.45
CA GLN A 254 -11.19 5.67 -0.09
C GLN A 254 -12.68 5.82 0.31
N TRP A 255 -13.46 4.75 0.11
CA TRP A 255 -14.87 4.73 0.49
C TRP A 255 -15.06 4.93 1.99
N ALA A 256 -14.29 4.23 2.82
CA ALA A 256 -14.36 4.38 4.28
C ALA A 256 -14.00 5.81 4.73
N THR A 257 -12.96 6.41 4.15
CA THR A 257 -12.59 7.80 4.44
C THR A 257 -13.73 8.77 4.13
N TRP A 258 -14.33 8.66 2.94
CA TRP A 258 -15.51 9.46 2.56
C TRP A 258 -16.69 9.23 3.51
N LYS A 259 -16.96 7.97 3.85
CA LYS A 259 -18.07 7.57 4.72
C LYS A 259 -17.99 8.25 6.09
N GLY A 260 -16.79 8.34 6.67
CA GLY A 260 -16.56 9.07 7.93
C GLY A 260 -16.94 10.55 7.86
N ILE A 261 -16.61 11.23 6.75
CA ILE A 261 -16.99 12.63 6.52
C ILE A 261 -18.51 12.76 6.32
N LEU A 262 -19.10 11.86 5.53
CA LEU A 262 -20.54 11.85 5.27
C LEU A 262 -21.34 11.68 6.56
N ASP A 263 -20.93 10.77 7.44
CA ASP A 263 -21.62 10.51 8.70
C ASP A 263 -21.42 11.66 9.69
N PHE A 264 -20.25 12.30 9.71
CA PHE A 264 -20.04 13.55 10.45
C PHE A 264 -20.98 14.66 9.97
N TYR A 265 -21.09 14.85 8.65
CA TYR A 265 -22.00 15.86 8.08
C TYR A 265 -23.45 15.58 8.47
N LYS A 266 -23.93 14.34 8.33
CA LYS A 266 -25.32 13.97 8.69
C LYS A 266 -25.63 14.28 10.15
N LYS A 267 -24.70 13.98 11.06
CA LYS A 267 -24.85 14.25 12.49
C LYS A 267 -24.85 15.74 12.82
N ASN A 268 -24.01 16.53 12.15
CA ASN A 268 -23.75 17.93 12.49
C ASN A 268 -24.34 18.92 11.49
N LYS A 269 -25.24 18.48 10.60
CA LYS A 269 -25.78 19.25 9.47
C LYS A 269 -26.20 20.66 9.86
N ASN A 270 -26.95 20.79 10.96
CA ASN A 270 -27.49 22.07 11.45
C ASN A 270 -26.44 23.03 12.03
N TYR A 271 -25.19 22.59 12.18
CA TYR A 271 -24.07 23.37 12.72
C TYR A 271 -23.00 23.67 11.64
N LEU A 272 -23.24 23.32 10.37
CA LEU A 272 -22.24 23.41 9.29
C LEU A 272 -22.63 24.37 8.16
N TYR A 273 -23.72 25.13 8.32
CA TYR A 273 -24.19 26.07 7.30
C TYR A 273 -23.52 27.44 7.37
N THR A 274 -23.25 27.92 8.58
CA THR A 274 -22.75 29.28 8.84
C THR A 274 -21.70 29.24 9.95
N GLN A 275 -20.84 30.27 10.04
CA GLN A 275 -19.84 30.36 11.11
C GLN A 275 -20.47 30.62 12.49
N LEU A 276 -21.57 31.38 12.53
CA LEU A 276 -22.42 31.66 13.67
C LEU A 276 -23.86 31.28 13.33
N GLY A 277 -24.62 30.83 14.32
CA GLY A 277 -26.02 30.45 14.15
C GLY A 277 -26.20 28.95 14.03
N ASN A 278 -26.89 28.36 15.00
CA ASN A 278 -27.20 26.93 15.07
C ASN A 278 -28.43 26.70 15.97
N PRO A 279 -28.88 25.45 16.22
CA PRO A 279 -30.03 25.18 17.08
C PRO A 279 -29.91 25.68 18.54
N GLU A 280 -28.71 26.02 19.01
CA GLU A 280 -28.45 26.59 20.34
C GLU A 280 -28.63 28.12 20.37
N GLY A 281 -28.69 28.81 19.22
CA GLY A 281 -28.88 30.26 19.13
C GLY A 281 -28.33 30.89 17.84
N SER A 282 -28.79 32.11 17.53
CA SER A 282 -28.38 32.88 16.32
C SER A 282 -26.92 33.29 16.32
N ASP A 283 -26.33 33.51 17.50
CA ASP A 283 -24.94 33.96 17.66
C ASP A 283 -24.01 32.85 18.15
N SER A 284 -24.54 31.62 18.27
CA SER A 284 -23.78 30.47 18.76
C SER A 284 -22.69 30.06 17.75
N PRO A 285 -21.43 29.89 18.19
CA PRO A 285 -20.31 29.64 17.28
C PRO A 285 -20.21 28.18 16.83
N ASN A 286 -19.97 27.98 15.54
CA ASN A 286 -19.86 26.65 14.93
C ASN A 286 -18.43 26.14 14.72
N LYS A 287 -17.41 26.89 15.17
CA LYS A 287 -15.99 26.56 14.97
C LYS A 287 -15.64 25.13 15.38
N LYS A 288 -16.21 24.64 16.50
CA LYS A 288 -16.00 23.27 16.99
C LYS A 288 -16.48 22.17 16.04
N PHE A 289 -17.33 22.50 15.05
CA PHE A 289 -17.85 21.55 14.06
C PHE A 289 -17.14 21.65 12.71
N TYR A 290 -16.92 22.87 12.20
CA TYR A 290 -16.33 23.04 10.86
C TYR A 290 -14.80 23.01 10.84
N ASP A 291 -14.13 23.10 12.00
CA ASP A 291 -12.67 22.94 12.09
C ASP A 291 -12.26 21.61 11.42
N PRO A 292 -11.40 21.66 10.38
CA PRO A 292 -11.01 20.49 9.61
C PRO A 292 -10.54 19.30 10.42
N ARG A 293 -9.90 19.55 11.57
CA ARG A 293 -9.39 18.48 12.42
C ARG A 293 -10.48 17.56 12.94
N ASN A 294 -11.71 18.05 13.11
CA ASN A 294 -12.82 17.23 13.59
C ASN A 294 -13.32 16.25 12.53
N TRP A 295 -13.69 16.76 11.34
CA TRP A 295 -14.25 15.91 10.30
C TRP A 295 -13.18 15.10 9.56
N LEU A 296 -11.94 15.58 9.45
CA LEU A 296 -10.81 14.76 8.99
C LEU A 296 -10.52 13.63 9.98
N ARG A 297 -10.61 13.87 11.29
CA ARG A 297 -10.46 12.79 12.28
C ARG A 297 -11.56 11.74 12.15
N CYS A 298 -12.80 12.14 11.89
CA CYS A 298 -13.87 11.18 11.58
C CYS A 298 -13.59 10.37 10.31
N ALA A 299 -13.00 10.99 9.29
CA ALA A 299 -12.55 10.29 8.09
C ALA A 299 -11.47 9.24 8.42
N GLN A 300 -10.46 9.62 9.22
CA GLN A 300 -9.40 8.71 9.67
C GLN A 300 -9.96 7.54 10.50
N LEU A 301 -10.83 7.81 11.48
CA LEU A 301 -11.43 6.77 12.32
C LEU A 301 -12.22 5.76 11.50
N SER A 302 -13.03 6.23 10.53
CA SER A 302 -13.76 5.32 9.65
C SER A 302 -12.84 4.49 8.74
N MET A 303 -11.73 5.09 8.27
CA MET A 303 -10.70 4.36 7.53
C MET A 303 -10.00 3.31 8.42
N ILE A 304 -9.69 3.64 9.67
CA ILE A 304 -9.09 2.72 10.65
C ILE A 304 -10.01 1.52 10.90
N ASP A 305 -11.30 1.74 11.13
CA ASP A 305 -12.27 0.66 11.34
C ASP A 305 -12.33 -0.30 10.14
N LYS A 306 -12.27 0.24 8.91
CA LYS A 306 -12.23 -0.57 7.69
C LYS A 306 -10.90 -1.33 7.57
N LEU A 307 -9.79 -0.70 7.91
CA LEU A 307 -8.48 -1.36 7.92
C LEU A 307 -8.43 -2.50 8.93
N GLU A 308 -9.02 -2.35 10.12
CA GLU A 308 -9.09 -3.42 11.12
C GLU A 308 -9.72 -4.69 10.54
N ALA A 309 -10.88 -4.56 9.89
CA ALA A 309 -11.52 -5.69 9.22
C ALA A 309 -10.60 -6.33 8.16
N ILE A 310 -9.87 -5.52 7.39
CA ILE A 310 -8.91 -6.00 6.39
C ILE A 310 -7.78 -6.79 7.06
N PHE A 311 -7.15 -6.25 8.10
CA PHE A 311 -6.07 -6.94 8.82
C PHE A 311 -6.51 -8.31 9.37
N TYR A 312 -7.75 -8.44 9.89
CA TYR A 312 -8.33 -9.74 10.26
C TYR A 312 -8.51 -10.67 9.06
N HIS A 313 -8.99 -10.16 7.92
CA HIS A 313 -9.09 -10.95 6.69
C HIS A 313 -7.72 -11.40 6.17
N LEU A 314 -6.65 -10.67 6.47
CA LEU A 314 -5.29 -11.00 6.06
C LEU A 314 -4.51 -11.86 7.08
N ASN A 315 -5.13 -12.28 8.20
CA ASN A 315 -4.46 -12.96 9.33
C ASN A 315 -3.30 -12.12 9.95
N SER A 316 -3.32 -10.81 9.78
CA SER A 316 -2.22 -9.92 10.17
C SER A 316 -2.60 -9.13 11.43
N VAL A 317 -2.84 -9.82 12.55
CA VAL A 317 -3.23 -9.20 13.83
C VAL A 317 -2.42 -9.81 14.96
N ASN A 318 -1.89 -8.98 15.86
CA ASN A 318 -1.05 -9.39 16.99
C ASN A 318 0.14 -10.27 16.59
N ILE A 319 0.76 -9.97 15.45
CA ILE A 319 1.89 -10.73 14.93
C ILE A 319 3.25 -10.18 15.38
N LEU A 320 3.30 -8.91 15.83
CA LEU A 320 4.50 -8.23 16.31
C LEU A 320 4.91 -8.60 17.75
#